data_AF-A0A8H6K0Y1-F1
#
_entry.id   AF-A0A8H6K0Y1-F1
#
_cell.length_a   1.000
_cell.length_b   1.000
_cell.length_c   1.000
_cell.angle_alpha   90.00
_cell.angle_beta   90.00
_cell.angle_gamma   90.00
#
_symmetry.space_group_name_H-M   'P 1'
#
loop_
_entity.id
_entity.type
_entity.pdbx_description
1 polymer ?
#
loop_
_entity_poly.entity_id
_entity_poly.type
_entity_poly.pdbx_seq_one_letter_code
_entity_poly.pdbx_strand_id
1 'polypeptide(L)'
;MIQSNMSVVPAQGILRKLYREAAHDIEYKSASFWHASLQRRFNEKDVYHITPDYSPDGTLRRVDACVLRYDEAHDTLSAMLWLEFKRPSGSVGQVESQALDAALRCITRDNLQYVYVMTTVGVSFRAWIVAADDRVLEPFHGGLPDGTRLQYINADSNDTQILQNFVFRIKNYPPLRIAPVVPSQAPPRKWIWTKWFWGVSRMGYQGQEMAPAIGEYGQTSAPGDDQLVEVHVSRIKQR
;
A
#
# COMPACT_ATOMS: atom_id res chain seq x y z
N MET A 1 31.56 -1.52 -32.66
CA MET A 1 30.42 -1.00 -31.87
C MET A 1 30.94 -0.72 -30.47
N ILE A 2 31.02 0.55 -30.07
CA ILE A 2 31.40 0.90 -28.70
C ILE A 2 30.14 0.68 -27.86
N GLN A 3 30.15 -0.33 -26.99
CA GLN A 3 29.13 -0.44 -25.93
C GLN A 3 29.23 0.84 -25.10
N SER A 4 28.27 1.73 -25.27
CA SER A 4 28.07 2.86 -24.36
C SER A 4 27.95 2.28 -22.95
N ASN A 5 28.77 2.75 -22.02
CA ASN A 5 28.69 2.38 -20.62
C ASN A 5 27.27 2.70 -20.11
N MET A 6 26.46 1.68 -19.80
CA MET A 6 25.02 1.82 -19.50
C MET A 6 24.74 2.06 -18.01
N SER A 7 25.77 2.45 -17.25
CA SER A 7 25.64 2.85 -15.85
C SER A 7 24.55 3.90 -15.65
N VAL A 8 23.76 3.73 -14.59
CA VAL A 8 22.77 4.72 -14.17
C VAL A 8 23.38 5.97 -13.52
N VAL A 9 24.69 5.94 -13.25
CA VAL A 9 25.45 7.06 -12.68
C VAL A 9 26.32 7.70 -13.78
N PRO A 10 26.05 8.96 -14.16
CA PRO A 10 26.84 9.65 -15.19
C PRO A 10 28.30 9.80 -14.77
N ALA A 11 29.24 9.96 -15.71
CA ALA A 11 30.66 10.13 -15.39
C ALA A 11 30.96 11.37 -14.53
N GLN A 12 30.13 12.41 -14.62
CA GLN A 12 30.30 13.69 -13.92
C GLN A 12 28.96 14.31 -13.48
N GLY A 13 29.04 15.39 -12.71
CA GLY A 13 27.89 16.16 -12.22
C GLY A 13 27.34 15.69 -10.88
N ILE A 14 26.21 16.27 -10.47
CA ILE A 14 25.65 16.11 -9.12
C ILE A 14 25.37 14.64 -8.76
N LEU A 15 24.82 13.84 -9.68
CA LEU A 15 24.50 12.44 -9.38
C LEU A 15 25.77 11.59 -9.15
N ARG A 16 26.87 11.88 -9.88
CA ARG A 16 28.18 11.25 -9.63
C ARG A 16 28.73 11.64 -8.26
N LYS A 17 28.60 12.91 -7.88
CA LYS A 17 29.02 13.40 -6.56
C LYS A 17 28.24 12.71 -5.45
N LEU A 18 26.92 12.62 -5.57
CA LEU A 18 26.05 11.92 -4.62
C LEU A 18 26.38 10.42 -4.52
N TYR A 19 26.63 9.74 -5.65
CA TYR A 19 27.07 8.35 -5.66
C TYR A 19 28.35 8.15 -4.84
N ARG A 20 29.37 8.98 -5.08
CA ARG A 20 30.64 8.91 -4.33
C ARG A 20 30.43 9.14 -2.84
N GLU A 21 29.54 10.07 -2.48
CA GLU A 21 29.22 10.35 -1.07
C GLU A 21 28.44 9.22 -0.39
N ALA A 22 27.47 8.63 -1.08
CA ALA A 22 26.68 7.49 -0.60
C ALA A 22 27.51 6.24 -0.31
N ALA A 23 28.68 6.10 -0.95
CA ALA A 23 29.61 5.01 -0.69
C ALA A 23 30.26 5.06 0.71
N HIS A 24 30.23 6.20 1.42
CA HIS A 24 30.94 6.40 2.69
C HIS A 24 30.18 5.95 3.95
N ASP A 25 29.46 4.83 3.90
CA ASP A 25 28.69 4.22 5.00
C ASP A 25 27.76 5.14 5.83
N ILE A 26 27.10 6.11 5.17
CA ILE A 26 26.20 7.05 5.82
C ILE A 26 24.80 6.98 5.19
N GLU A 27 23.78 6.75 6.01
CA GLU A 27 22.41 6.45 5.56
C GLU A 27 21.78 7.60 4.77
N TYR A 28 21.80 8.83 5.31
CA TYR A 28 21.18 9.98 4.62
C TYR A 28 21.84 10.31 3.27
N LYS A 29 23.13 9.96 3.09
CA LYS A 29 23.83 10.11 1.80
C LYS A 29 23.36 9.08 0.78
N SER A 30 23.12 7.84 1.23
CA SER A 30 22.48 6.79 0.44
C SER A 30 21.09 7.22 -0.03
N ALA A 31 20.24 7.68 0.90
CA ALA A 31 18.91 8.19 0.58
C ALA A 31 18.97 9.36 -0.43
N SER A 32 19.86 10.34 -0.20
CA SER A 32 20.03 11.49 -1.12
C SER A 32 20.42 11.05 -2.54
N PHE A 33 21.31 10.07 -2.68
CA PHE A 33 21.67 9.52 -3.98
C PHE A 33 20.46 8.87 -4.67
N TRP A 34 19.71 8.03 -3.96
CA TRP A 34 18.55 7.35 -4.54
C TRP A 34 17.41 8.29 -4.88
N HIS A 35 17.12 9.28 -4.04
CA HIS A 35 16.17 10.35 -4.36
C HIS A 35 16.53 11.06 -5.67
N ALA A 36 17.77 11.55 -5.80
CA ALA A 36 18.20 12.23 -7.01
C ALA A 36 18.21 11.31 -8.25
N SER A 37 18.59 10.05 -8.06
CA SER A 37 18.61 9.02 -9.10
C SER A 37 17.21 8.73 -9.63
N LEU A 38 16.23 8.54 -8.74
CA LEU A 38 14.86 8.23 -9.11
C LEU A 38 14.13 9.46 -9.64
N GLN A 39 14.36 10.66 -9.10
CA GLN A 39 13.71 11.89 -9.59
C GLN A 39 14.07 12.15 -11.06
N ARG A 40 15.29 11.81 -11.47
CA ARG A 40 15.71 11.86 -12.89
C ARG A 40 15.02 10.83 -13.77
N ARG A 41 14.59 9.70 -13.19
CA ARG A 41 13.94 8.60 -13.90
C ARG A 41 12.43 8.79 -13.99
N PHE A 42 11.84 9.45 -13.00
CA PHE A 42 10.44 9.85 -12.95
C PHE A 42 10.34 11.36 -13.14
N ASN A 43 10.72 11.82 -14.34
CA ASN A 43 10.91 13.24 -14.65
C ASN A 43 9.84 13.79 -15.60
N GLU A 44 8.81 13.03 -15.92
CA GLU A 44 7.67 13.52 -16.68
C GLU A 44 7.03 14.70 -15.96
N LYS A 45 6.92 15.82 -16.69
CA LYS A 45 6.46 17.09 -16.16
C LYS A 45 5.08 16.95 -15.52
N ASP A 46 4.97 17.32 -14.25
CA ASP A 46 3.73 17.33 -13.47
C ASP A 46 3.01 15.97 -13.37
N VAL A 47 3.71 14.86 -13.64
CA VAL A 47 3.14 13.49 -13.55
C VAL A 47 3.63 12.74 -12.33
N TYR A 48 4.92 12.83 -12.01
CA TYR A 48 5.52 12.05 -10.92
C TYR A 48 6.18 12.93 -9.88
N HIS A 49 6.10 12.49 -8.63
CA HIS A 49 6.76 13.13 -7.50
C HIS A 49 7.35 12.07 -6.57
N ILE A 50 8.53 12.32 -6.03
CA ILE A 50 9.12 11.48 -4.99
C ILE A 50 9.00 12.21 -3.66
N THR A 51 8.29 11.57 -2.73
CA THR A 51 8.09 12.11 -1.39
C THR A 51 8.83 11.27 -0.36
N PRO A 52 9.65 11.88 0.52
CA PRO A 52 10.22 11.19 1.67
C PRO A 52 9.15 10.99 2.77
N ASP A 53 9.44 10.14 3.75
CA ASP A 53 8.63 9.97 4.95
C ASP A 53 7.14 9.76 4.63
N TYR A 54 6.83 8.71 3.86
CA TYR A 54 5.46 8.42 3.42
C TYR A 54 4.79 7.34 4.27
N SER A 55 3.51 7.50 4.60
CA SER A 55 2.78 6.54 5.42
C SER A 55 2.18 5.39 4.60
N PRO A 56 2.50 4.12 4.91
CA PRO A 56 1.92 2.97 4.20
C PRO A 56 0.45 2.73 4.53
N ASP A 57 -0.02 3.13 5.72
CA ASP A 57 -1.36 2.81 6.24
C ASP A 57 -2.09 4.01 6.89
N GLY A 58 -1.50 5.21 6.86
CA GLY A 58 -2.06 6.39 7.54
C GLY A 58 -1.69 6.49 9.03
N THR A 59 -0.95 5.52 9.59
CA THR A 59 -0.43 5.57 10.96
C THR A 59 0.79 6.50 11.07
N LEU A 60 1.49 6.53 12.21
CA LEU A 60 2.78 7.24 12.36
C LEU A 60 3.97 6.51 11.71
N ARG A 61 3.82 5.26 11.26
CA ARG A 61 4.88 4.56 10.51
C ARG A 61 5.13 5.29 9.19
N ARG A 62 6.41 5.38 8.81
CA ARG A 62 6.90 6.03 7.59
C ARG A 62 7.87 5.12 6.89
N VAL A 63 7.72 4.92 5.58
CA VAL A 63 8.80 4.42 4.73
C VAL A 63 9.75 5.56 4.40
N ASP A 64 10.97 5.23 4.02
CA ASP A 64 11.97 6.24 3.68
C ASP A 64 11.53 7.11 2.49
N ALA A 65 10.92 6.52 1.46
CA ALA A 65 10.35 7.29 0.35
C ALA A 65 9.26 6.54 -0.43
N CYS A 66 8.49 7.29 -1.22
CA CYS A 66 7.54 6.76 -2.18
C CYS A 66 7.55 7.58 -3.47
N VAL A 67 7.43 6.91 -4.62
CA VAL A 67 7.11 7.55 -5.90
C VAL A 67 5.60 7.61 -6.05
N LEU A 68 5.06 8.82 -6.20
CA LEU A 68 3.65 9.08 -6.46
C LEU A 68 3.45 9.44 -7.93
N ARG A 69 2.32 9.03 -8.49
CA ARG A 69 1.82 9.47 -9.80
C ARG A 69 0.54 10.28 -9.61
N TYR A 70 0.50 11.45 -10.25
CA TYR A 70 -0.69 12.27 -10.35
C TYR A 70 -1.60 11.76 -11.48
N ASP A 71 -2.88 11.63 -11.17
CA ASP A 71 -3.95 11.35 -12.12
C ASP A 71 -4.83 12.59 -12.27
N GLU A 72 -4.62 13.32 -13.36
CA GLU A 72 -5.32 14.57 -13.69
C GLU A 72 -6.83 14.35 -13.87
N ALA A 73 -7.26 13.17 -14.35
CA ALA A 73 -8.67 12.91 -14.63
C ALA A 73 -9.52 12.85 -13.34
N HIS A 74 -8.91 12.47 -12.23
CA HIS A 74 -9.58 12.29 -10.94
C HIS A 74 -9.03 13.21 -9.83
N ASP A 75 -8.01 14.02 -10.14
CA ASP A 75 -7.26 14.84 -9.19
C ASP A 75 -6.75 14.04 -7.97
N THR A 76 -6.06 12.92 -8.24
CA THR A 76 -5.56 12.03 -7.17
C THR A 76 -4.08 11.69 -7.31
N LEU A 77 -3.46 11.31 -6.19
CA LEU A 77 -2.11 10.75 -6.15
C LEU A 77 -2.17 9.25 -5.86
N SER A 78 -1.50 8.46 -6.70
CA SER A 78 -1.35 7.02 -6.52
C SER A 78 0.10 6.66 -6.20
N ALA A 79 0.31 5.85 -5.16
CA ALA A 79 1.62 5.32 -4.82
C ALA A 79 2.03 4.25 -5.84
N MET A 80 3.16 4.48 -6.51
CA MET A 80 3.66 3.65 -7.61
C MET A 80 4.84 2.77 -7.20
N LEU A 81 5.71 3.26 -6.32
CA LEU A 81 6.90 2.54 -5.87
C LEU A 81 7.20 2.90 -4.42
N TRP A 82 7.35 1.88 -3.58
CA TRP A 82 7.73 2.00 -2.17
C TRP A 82 9.23 1.77 -2.01
N LEU A 83 9.88 2.60 -1.19
CA LEU A 83 11.34 2.62 -1.05
C LEU A 83 11.74 2.48 0.42
N GLU A 84 12.65 1.54 0.68
CA GLU A 84 13.39 1.48 1.94
C GLU A 84 14.88 1.53 1.64
N PHE A 85 15.57 2.46 2.28
CA PHE A 85 16.99 2.71 2.13
C PHE A 85 17.76 2.18 3.32
N LYS A 86 18.99 1.74 3.06
CA LYS A 86 19.93 1.42 4.12
C LYS A 86 21.31 1.97 3.81
N ARG A 87 22.06 2.30 4.85
CA ARG A 87 23.50 2.55 4.72
C ARG A 87 24.24 1.29 4.22
N PRO A 88 25.39 1.43 3.55
CA PRO A 88 26.22 0.30 3.07
C PRO A 88 26.40 -0.87 4.05
N SER A 89 26.67 -0.62 5.33
CA SER A 89 26.86 -1.64 6.38
C SER A 89 25.56 -2.20 6.96
N GLY A 90 24.40 -1.66 6.58
CA GLY A 90 23.11 -2.05 7.15
C GLY A 90 22.66 -3.45 6.76
N SER A 91 21.74 -4.03 7.53
CA SER A 91 21.28 -5.41 7.29
C SER A 91 20.34 -5.49 6.10
N VAL A 92 20.65 -6.38 5.15
CA VAL A 92 19.80 -6.71 3.99
C VAL A 92 18.47 -7.29 4.47
N GLY A 93 18.52 -8.28 5.37
CA GLY A 93 17.30 -8.91 5.89
C GLY A 93 16.38 -7.92 6.61
N GLN A 94 16.94 -6.92 7.29
CA GLN A 94 16.13 -5.86 7.93
C GLN A 94 15.46 -4.95 6.89
N VAL A 95 16.20 -4.46 5.88
CA VAL A 95 15.61 -3.56 4.87
C VAL A 95 14.56 -4.29 4.03
N GLU A 96 14.78 -5.56 3.69
CA GLU A 96 13.79 -6.40 2.98
C GLU A 96 12.55 -6.66 3.85
N SER A 97 12.71 -6.97 5.14
CA SER A 97 11.58 -7.18 6.05
C SER A 97 10.75 -5.91 6.25
N GLN A 98 11.40 -4.75 6.37
CA GLN A 98 10.74 -3.45 6.51
C GLN A 98 9.95 -3.08 5.25
N ALA A 99 10.55 -3.32 4.08
CA ALA A 99 9.92 -3.14 2.79
C ALA A 99 8.67 -4.02 2.62
N LEU A 100 8.76 -5.30 3.00
CA LEU A 100 7.62 -6.22 2.94
C LEU A 100 6.49 -5.78 3.89
N ASP A 101 6.80 -5.44 5.14
CA ASP A 101 5.80 -4.94 6.09
C ASP A 101 5.06 -3.71 5.53
N ALA A 102 5.79 -2.74 4.98
CA ALA A 102 5.20 -1.55 4.38
C ALA A 102 4.31 -1.87 3.17
N ALA A 103 4.77 -2.78 2.29
CA ALA A 103 4.02 -3.21 1.13
C ALA A 103 2.69 -3.86 1.51
N LEU A 104 2.70 -4.79 2.47
CA LEU A 104 1.50 -5.48 2.93
C LEU A 104 0.48 -4.53 3.57
N ARG A 105 0.96 -3.55 4.32
CA ARG A 105 0.14 -2.47 4.90
C ARG A 105 -0.56 -1.65 3.83
N CYS A 106 0.18 -1.20 2.81
CA CYS A 106 -0.38 -0.42 1.71
C CYS A 106 -1.38 -1.23 0.89
N ILE A 107 -1.04 -2.47 0.53
CA ILE A 107 -1.95 -3.39 -0.18
C ILE A 107 -3.28 -3.50 0.56
N THR A 108 -3.22 -3.68 1.87
CA THR A 108 -4.41 -3.84 2.71
C THR A 108 -5.21 -2.54 2.80
N ARG A 109 -4.55 -1.38 3.01
CA ARG A 109 -5.21 -0.07 3.12
C ARG A 109 -5.94 0.29 1.82
N ASP A 110 -5.26 0.17 0.69
CA ASP A 110 -5.73 0.69 -0.59
C ASP A 110 -6.44 -0.37 -1.45
N ASN A 111 -6.56 -1.60 -0.92
CA ASN A 111 -7.13 -2.76 -1.60
C ASN A 111 -6.46 -3.02 -2.97
N LEU A 112 -5.12 -3.06 -3.00
CA LEU A 112 -4.34 -3.21 -4.24
C LEU A 112 -4.11 -4.68 -4.58
N GLN A 113 -4.02 -5.01 -5.88
CA GLN A 113 -3.64 -6.35 -6.35
C GLN A 113 -2.16 -6.64 -6.11
N TYR A 114 -1.31 -5.62 -6.23
CA TYR A 114 0.12 -5.71 -6.01
C TYR A 114 0.70 -4.30 -5.78
N VAL A 115 1.94 -4.24 -5.30
CA VAL A 115 2.75 -3.01 -5.28
C VAL A 115 4.17 -3.29 -5.78
N TYR A 116 4.84 -2.26 -6.28
CA TYR A 116 6.27 -2.30 -6.55
C TYR A 116 7.05 -1.81 -5.35
N VAL A 117 8.16 -2.48 -5.06
CA VAL A 117 9.06 -2.13 -3.96
C VAL A 117 10.49 -2.11 -4.47
N MET A 118 11.30 -1.20 -3.93
CA MET A 118 12.75 -1.20 -4.16
C MET A 118 13.45 -1.01 -2.82
N THR A 119 14.39 -1.90 -2.54
CA THR A 119 15.25 -1.83 -1.36
C THR A 119 16.64 -1.42 -1.78
N THR A 120 17.33 -0.63 -0.94
CA THR A 120 18.70 -0.21 -1.23
C THR A 120 19.62 -0.45 -0.05
N VAL A 121 20.89 -0.73 -0.36
CA VAL A 121 21.98 -0.84 0.62
C VAL A 121 23.16 -0.07 0.05
N GLY A 122 23.40 1.13 0.58
CA GLY A 122 24.33 2.09 0.00
C GLY A 122 23.94 2.44 -1.43
N VAL A 123 24.86 2.26 -2.37
CA VAL A 123 24.64 2.56 -3.80
C VAL A 123 24.12 1.37 -4.60
N SER A 124 23.75 0.28 -3.95
CA SER A 124 23.18 -0.89 -4.61
C SER A 124 21.69 -1.02 -4.34
N PHE A 125 20.95 -1.59 -5.29
CA PHE A 125 19.50 -1.75 -5.20
C PHE A 125 19.06 -3.17 -5.51
N ARG A 126 17.84 -3.48 -5.10
CA ARG A 126 17.06 -4.64 -5.56
C ARG A 126 15.62 -4.24 -5.74
N ALA A 127 14.97 -4.81 -6.74
CA ALA A 127 13.61 -4.48 -7.15
C ALA A 127 12.66 -5.67 -6.98
N TRP A 128 11.43 -5.38 -6.58
CA TRP A 128 10.46 -6.37 -6.14
C TRP A 128 9.05 -6.06 -6.59
N ILE A 129 8.24 -7.11 -6.63
CA ILE A 129 6.79 -7.05 -6.71
C ILE A 129 6.25 -7.76 -5.46
N VAL A 130 5.23 -7.19 -4.82
CA VAL A 130 4.50 -7.86 -3.74
C VAL A 130 3.06 -7.95 -4.18
N ALA A 131 2.57 -9.16 -4.42
CA ALA A 131 1.17 -9.42 -4.75
C ALA A 131 0.33 -9.60 -3.47
N ALA A 132 -0.94 -9.25 -3.55
CA ALA A 132 -1.89 -9.39 -2.44
C ALA A 132 -2.12 -10.84 -2.02
N ASP A 133 -2.03 -11.76 -2.96
CA ASP A 133 -2.28 -13.19 -2.75
C ASP A 133 -1.06 -13.88 -2.13
N ASP A 134 0.13 -13.68 -2.70
CA ASP A 134 1.35 -14.36 -2.24
C ASP A 134 1.95 -13.74 -0.98
N ARG A 135 1.78 -12.41 -0.81
CA ARG A 135 2.24 -11.65 0.37
C ARG A 135 3.73 -11.83 0.71
N VAL A 136 4.56 -12.03 -0.31
CA VAL A 136 6.03 -12.16 -0.21
C VAL A 136 6.73 -11.18 -1.15
N LEU A 137 8.03 -10.94 -0.92
CA LEU A 137 8.88 -10.22 -1.87
C LEU A 137 9.21 -11.12 -3.06
N GLU A 138 8.49 -10.93 -4.16
CA GLU A 138 8.81 -11.55 -5.44
C GLU A 138 9.91 -10.75 -6.14
N PRO A 139 11.07 -11.35 -6.46
CA PRO A 139 12.17 -10.66 -7.12
C PRO A 139 11.80 -10.25 -8.54
N PHE A 140 11.96 -8.97 -8.88
CA PHE A 140 11.88 -8.53 -10.29
C PHE A 140 13.09 -9.05 -11.10
N HIS A 141 14.21 -9.31 -10.42
CA HIS A 141 15.40 -9.92 -10.97
C HIS A 141 16.13 -10.74 -9.89
N GLY A 142 16.97 -11.69 -10.31
CA GLY A 142 17.71 -12.55 -9.39
C GLY A 142 16.84 -13.68 -8.83
N GLY A 143 17.23 -14.20 -7.67
CA GLY A 143 16.52 -15.26 -6.95
C GLY A 143 15.68 -14.71 -5.80
N LEU A 144 15.22 -15.59 -4.91
CA LEU A 144 14.45 -15.23 -3.72
C LEU A 144 15.29 -14.41 -2.71
N PRO A 145 14.65 -13.72 -1.73
CA PRO A 145 15.36 -13.11 -0.61
C PRO A 145 16.19 -14.15 0.15
N ASP A 146 17.51 -13.96 0.19
CA ASP A 146 18.45 -14.82 0.92
C ASP A 146 19.18 -14.04 2.03
N GLY A 147 18.82 -12.77 2.25
CA GLY A 147 19.47 -11.88 3.20
C GLY A 147 20.89 -11.49 2.80
N THR A 148 21.33 -11.76 1.56
CA THR A 148 22.68 -11.47 1.09
C THR A 148 22.72 -10.24 0.18
N ARG A 149 23.90 -9.63 0.09
CA ARG A 149 24.15 -8.49 -0.82
C ARG A 149 24.46 -8.94 -2.25
N LEU A 150 24.63 -10.23 -2.51
CA LEU A 150 25.09 -10.73 -3.81
C LEU A 150 24.10 -10.44 -4.94
N GLN A 151 22.82 -10.33 -4.59
CA GLN A 151 21.74 -10.07 -5.54
C GLN A 151 21.44 -8.57 -5.71
N TYR A 152 22.10 -7.69 -4.96
CA TYR A 152 21.95 -6.25 -5.08
C TYR A 152 22.86 -5.71 -6.18
N ILE A 153 22.28 -4.98 -7.12
CA ILE A 153 22.99 -4.42 -8.26
C ILE A 153 23.56 -3.06 -7.88
N ASN A 154 24.88 -2.89 -8.05
CA ASN A 154 25.52 -1.60 -7.87
C ASN A 154 25.07 -0.61 -8.95
N ALA A 155 24.67 0.61 -8.55
CA ALA A 155 24.17 1.64 -9.47
C ALA A 155 25.18 2.13 -10.52
N ASP A 156 26.48 1.88 -10.35
CA ASP A 156 27.49 2.24 -11.36
C ASP A 156 27.94 1.05 -12.23
N SER A 157 27.25 -0.10 -12.13
CA SER A 157 27.54 -1.29 -12.93
C SER A 157 26.78 -1.32 -14.26
N ASN A 158 27.20 -2.23 -15.15
CA ASN A 158 26.51 -2.47 -16.43
C ASN A 158 25.14 -3.12 -16.27
N ASP A 159 24.89 -3.83 -15.16
CA ASP A 159 23.62 -4.53 -14.90
C ASP A 159 22.46 -3.59 -14.56
N THR A 160 22.75 -2.29 -14.50
CA THR A 160 21.78 -1.24 -14.11
C THR A 160 20.69 -0.99 -15.14
N GLN A 161 20.77 -1.64 -16.32
CA GLN A 161 19.64 -1.75 -17.24
C GLN A 161 18.39 -2.33 -16.57
N ILE A 162 18.57 -3.20 -15.56
CA ILE A 162 17.47 -3.74 -14.76
C ILE A 162 16.66 -2.63 -14.09
N LEU A 163 17.30 -1.58 -13.58
CA LEU A 163 16.59 -0.43 -12.99
C LEU A 163 15.75 0.30 -14.05
N GLN A 164 16.28 0.45 -15.27
CA GLN A 164 15.55 1.10 -16.36
C GLN A 164 14.32 0.28 -16.76
N ASN A 165 14.47 -1.04 -16.90
CA ASN A 165 13.38 -1.95 -17.20
C ASN A 165 12.33 -1.96 -16.09
N PHE A 166 12.75 -1.88 -14.83
CA PHE A 166 11.85 -1.81 -13.68
C PHE A 166 11.06 -0.49 -13.66
N VAL A 167 11.71 0.66 -13.88
CA VAL A 167 11.02 1.95 -14.02
C VAL A 167 10.05 1.93 -15.19
N PHE A 168 10.44 1.37 -16.34
CA PHE A 168 9.55 1.19 -17.48
C PHE A 168 8.33 0.35 -17.11
N ARG A 169 8.52 -0.76 -16.38
CA ARG A 169 7.42 -1.60 -15.89
C ARG A 169 6.46 -0.81 -15.00
N ILE A 170 6.97 -0.06 -14.03
CA ILE A 170 6.16 0.75 -13.10
C ILE A 170 5.29 1.75 -13.87
N LYS A 171 5.87 2.46 -14.83
CA LYS A 171 5.17 3.50 -15.61
C LYS A 171 4.06 2.93 -16.51
N ASN A 172 4.25 1.74 -17.06
CA ASN A 172 3.30 1.13 -17.99
C ASN A 172 2.26 0.23 -17.32
N TYR A 173 2.53 -0.25 -16.09
CA TYR A 173 1.68 -1.20 -15.38
C TYR A 173 1.46 -0.73 -13.92
N PRO A 174 0.72 0.37 -13.71
CA PRO A 174 0.46 0.92 -12.38
C PRO A 174 -0.22 -0.10 -11.45
N PRO A 175 0.05 -0.08 -10.13
CA PRO A 175 -0.71 -0.85 -9.15
C PRO A 175 -2.23 -0.67 -9.31
N LEU A 176 -2.95 -1.78 -9.45
CA LEU A 176 -4.40 -1.79 -9.66
C LEU A 176 -5.14 -2.06 -8.35
N ARG A 177 -6.26 -1.38 -8.14
CA ARG A 177 -7.19 -1.72 -7.04
C ARG A 177 -8.01 -2.95 -7.39
N ILE A 178 -8.26 -3.79 -6.40
CA ILE A 178 -9.24 -4.88 -6.47
C ILE A 178 -10.62 -4.23 -6.37
N ALA A 179 -11.52 -4.54 -7.30
CA ALA A 179 -12.89 -4.08 -7.24
C ALA A 179 -13.58 -4.70 -6.01
N PRO A 180 -14.25 -3.92 -5.15
CA PRO A 180 -14.99 -4.47 -4.04
C PRO A 180 -16.10 -5.38 -4.57
N VAL A 181 -16.30 -6.53 -3.93
CA VAL A 181 -17.45 -7.40 -4.23
C VAL A 181 -18.70 -6.68 -3.74
N VAL A 182 -19.47 -6.11 -4.66
CA VAL A 182 -20.77 -5.52 -4.33
C VAL A 182 -21.76 -6.67 -4.15
N PRO A 183 -22.46 -6.77 -3.01
CA PRO A 183 -23.52 -7.77 -2.85
C PRO A 183 -24.54 -7.58 -3.97
N SER A 184 -24.82 -8.65 -4.74
CA SER A 184 -25.90 -8.62 -5.73
C SER A 184 -27.23 -8.50 -4.96
N GLN A 185 -27.75 -7.30 -4.79
CA GLN A 185 -29.14 -7.15 -4.37
C GLN A 185 -30.02 -7.66 -5.51
N ALA A 186 -30.74 -8.75 -5.28
CA ALA A 186 -31.85 -9.12 -6.15
C ALA A 186 -32.89 -8.00 -6.09
N PRO A 187 -33.41 -7.52 -7.24
CA PRO A 187 -34.46 -6.50 -7.22
C PRO A 187 -35.66 -7.01 -6.39
N PRO A 188 -36.34 -6.12 -5.63
CA PRO A 188 -37.50 -6.54 -4.86
C PRO A 188 -38.56 -7.15 -5.78
N ARG A 189 -38.84 -8.44 -5.57
CA ARG A 189 -39.93 -9.17 -6.25
C ARG A 189 -41.29 -8.68 -5.73
N LYS A 190 -41.76 -7.54 -6.21
CA LYS A 190 -43.19 -7.20 -6.41
C LYS A 190 -43.16 -6.35 -7.69
N TRP A 191 -43.89 -6.65 -8.76
CA TRP A 191 -45.35 -6.54 -8.85
C TRP A 191 -45.91 -7.67 -9.73
N ILE A 192 -46.76 -8.53 -9.17
CA ILE A 192 -47.72 -9.30 -9.97
C ILE A 192 -49.07 -8.62 -9.79
N TRP A 193 -49.55 -8.08 -10.89
CA TRP A 193 -50.89 -7.58 -11.08
C TRP A 193 -51.92 -8.67 -10.79
N THR A 194 -52.72 -8.47 -9.76
CA THR A 194 -54.01 -9.15 -9.56
C THR A 194 -54.88 -8.17 -8.77
N LYS A 195 -56.08 -7.76 -9.17
CA LYS A 195 -56.92 -8.05 -10.34
C LYS A 195 -58.02 -6.96 -10.26
N TRP A 196 -58.17 -6.12 -11.28
CA TRP A 196 -59.43 -5.42 -11.51
C TRP A 196 -60.30 -6.29 -12.43
N PHE A 197 -61.61 -6.33 -12.15
CA PHE A 197 -62.69 -7.07 -12.83
C PHE A 197 -62.76 -8.59 -12.50
N TRP A 198 -63.82 -9.13 -11.90
CA TRP A 198 -65.26 -8.98 -12.19
C TRP A 198 -66.13 -8.93 -10.92
N GLY A 199 -67.21 -8.15 -10.97
CA GLY A 199 -68.22 -8.07 -9.92
C GLY A 199 -69.32 -9.13 -10.03
N VAL A 200 -69.94 -9.46 -8.89
CA VAL A 200 -71.35 -9.85 -8.74
C VAL A 200 -71.82 -9.37 -7.36
N SER A 201 -72.92 -8.64 -7.33
CA SER A 201 -73.66 -8.21 -6.14
C SER A 201 -74.32 -9.39 -5.41
N ARG A 202 -74.26 -9.43 -4.07
CA ARG A 202 -75.43 -9.43 -3.15
C ARG A 202 -75.12 -9.92 -1.74
N MET A 203 -75.84 -9.25 -0.82
CA MET A 203 -76.38 -9.71 0.47
C MET A 203 -75.42 -9.91 1.64
N GLY A 204 -75.67 -9.09 2.67
CA GLY A 204 -75.01 -9.16 3.96
C GLY A 204 -75.67 -10.11 4.94
N TYR A 205 -75.03 -10.23 6.10
CA TYR A 205 -75.68 -10.41 7.39
C TYR A 205 -74.82 -9.75 8.47
N GLN A 206 -75.55 -9.20 9.41
CA GLN A 206 -75.16 -8.44 10.60
C GLN A 206 -74.59 -9.39 11.66
N GLY A 207 -73.56 -8.98 12.40
CA GLY A 207 -72.99 -9.74 13.52
C GLY A 207 -72.11 -8.83 14.37
N GLN A 208 -72.59 -8.57 15.57
CA GLN A 208 -72.19 -7.55 16.54
C GLN A 208 -71.19 -8.11 17.57
N GLU A 209 -70.64 -7.24 18.41
CA GLU A 209 -69.92 -7.50 19.68
C GLU A 209 -68.41 -7.81 19.59
N MET A 210 -67.52 -7.37 20.49
CA MET A 210 -67.47 -6.36 21.55
C MET A 210 -65.96 -6.25 21.90
N ALA A 211 -65.49 -5.06 22.29
CA ALA A 211 -64.25 -4.93 23.05
C ALA A 211 -64.46 -5.43 24.50
N PRO A 212 -63.39 -5.74 25.25
CA PRO A 212 -62.97 -4.70 26.18
C PRO A 212 -61.44 -4.55 26.31
N ALA A 213 -61.10 -3.48 27.02
CA ALA A 213 -59.78 -2.92 27.21
C ALA A 213 -59.14 -3.34 28.56
N ILE A 214 -57.90 -2.85 28.72
CA ILE A 214 -57.17 -2.48 29.95
C ILE A 214 -56.41 -3.59 30.72
N GLY A 215 -55.12 -3.32 30.95
CA GLY A 215 -54.27 -3.98 31.95
C GLY A 215 -52.83 -3.47 31.94
N GLU A 216 -52.55 -2.44 32.74
CA GLU A 216 -51.24 -1.82 33.02
C GLU A 216 -50.28 -2.71 33.85
N TYR A 217 -49.01 -2.28 33.87
CA TYR A 217 -48.00 -2.25 34.96
C TYR A 217 -46.71 -3.05 34.75
N GLY A 218 -45.58 -2.36 34.94
CA GLY A 218 -44.30 -2.98 35.36
C GLY A 218 -43.03 -2.27 34.87
N GLN A 219 -42.63 -1.17 35.52
CA GLN A 219 -41.25 -0.65 35.50
C GLN A 219 -40.28 -1.62 36.18
N THR A 220 -39.01 -1.67 35.77
CA THR A 220 -37.84 -1.35 36.64
C THR A 220 -36.50 -1.43 35.88
N SER A 221 -35.61 -0.56 36.33
CA SER A 221 -34.25 -0.20 35.93
C SER A 221 -33.15 -1.11 36.49
N ALA A 222 -32.00 -1.23 35.81
CA ALA A 222 -30.65 -0.82 36.30
C ALA A 222 -29.48 -1.38 35.44
N PRO A 223 -28.31 -0.69 35.40
CA PRO A 223 -27.14 -1.04 34.60
C PRO A 223 -26.06 -1.81 35.40
N GLY A 224 -25.17 -2.55 34.73
CA GLY A 224 -23.92 -3.09 35.29
C GLY A 224 -22.78 -2.82 34.30
N ASP A 225 -21.76 -2.05 34.68
CA ASP A 225 -20.55 -2.46 35.42
C ASP A 225 -19.53 -3.15 34.50
N ASP A 226 -18.64 -2.36 33.88
CA ASP A 226 -17.38 -2.83 33.33
C ASP A 226 -16.22 -2.07 33.97
N GLN A 227 -15.38 -2.84 34.67
CA GLN A 227 -14.26 -2.40 35.49
C GLN A 227 -13.06 -2.00 34.64
N LEU A 228 -12.44 -0.88 35.03
CA LEU A 228 -11.16 -0.41 34.52
C LEU A 228 -10.01 -1.26 35.10
N VAL A 229 -9.17 -1.81 34.22
CA VAL A 229 -7.93 -2.51 34.61
C VAL A 229 -6.81 -1.48 34.78
N GLU A 230 -6.31 -1.34 36.01
CA GLU A 230 -5.12 -0.56 36.36
C GLU A 230 -3.86 -1.41 36.14
N VAL A 231 -2.95 -1.00 35.26
CA VAL A 231 -1.66 -1.69 35.02
C VAL A 231 -0.54 -0.94 35.73
N HIS A 232 0.02 -1.56 36.77
CA HIS A 232 1.17 -1.06 37.51
C HIS A 232 2.48 -1.49 36.82
N VAL A 233 3.34 -0.53 36.46
CA VAL A 233 4.66 -0.80 35.85
C VAL A 233 5.76 -0.42 36.84
N SER A 234 6.52 -1.40 37.32
CA SER A 234 7.71 -1.18 38.15
C SER A 234 8.99 -1.28 37.31
N ARG A 235 9.82 -0.23 37.36
CA ARG A 235 11.15 -0.17 36.72
C ARG A 235 12.17 -1.04 37.45
N ILE A 236 12.88 -1.90 36.72
CA ILE A 236 14.12 -2.54 37.18
C ILE A 236 15.31 -1.71 36.67
N LYS A 237 16.16 -1.23 37.58
CA LYS A 237 17.49 -0.69 37.28
C LYS A 237 18.48 -1.85 37.25
N GLN A 238 19.21 -2.03 36.15
CA GLN A 238 20.42 -2.85 36.13
C GLN A 238 21.65 -1.95 36.29
N ARG A 239 22.60 -2.46 37.09
CA ARG A 239 23.91 -1.88 37.40
C ARG A 239 24.90 -2.16 36.29
#